data_AF-A0A2D6AEJ7-F1
#
_entry.id   AF-A0A2D6AEJ7-F1
#
_cell.length_a   1.000
_cell.length_b   1.000
_cell.length_c   1.000
_cell.angle_alpha   90.00
_cell.angle_beta   90.00
_cell.angle_gamma   90.00
#
_symmetry.space_group_name_H-M   'P 1'
#
loop_
_entity.id
_entity.type
_entity.pdbx_description
1 polymer ?
#
loop_
_entity_poly.entity_id
_entity_poly.type
_entity_poly.pdbx_seq_one_letter_code
_entity_poly.pdbx_strand_id
1 'polypeptide(L)'
;MVEQKVCIALVSGGIDSPVAVARMLREGWSIHPVHCSQEPITGPEAEQKTIAALRYFLEIEGPLGDLARQNLSRELTVIPVAQQLSLFTEKWCHTEYFIHMKRLYCGLGDLVGTQKGATHLLTGENLGQVSSQTLGNLGAIEMMTSLRMLRPLLGIDKTVIMHMAQSMGTYELSLGPEVCDALGPSLPTTVANLEWLEKSEERVGGFQNLVEEAWKNHRIVQL
;
A
#
# COMPACT_ATOMS: atom_id res chain seq x y z
N MET A 1 19.40 10.09 21.05
CA MET A 1 18.85 10.59 19.78
C MET A 1 17.43 10.09 19.68
N VAL A 2 16.44 10.98 19.59
CA VAL A 2 15.04 10.58 19.42
C VAL A 2 14.92 9.99 18.01
N GLU A 3 14.53 8.72 17.91
CA GLU A 3 14.38 8.05 16.61
C GLU A 3 13.32 8.80 15.78
N GLN A 4 13.67 9.21 14.56
CA GLN A 4 12.72 9.86 13.65
C GLN A 4 11.65 8.85 13.21
N LYS A 5 10.46 8.99 13.81
CA LYS A 5 9.26 8.21 13.47
C LYS A 5 8.58 8.79 12.23
N VAL A 6 9.22 8.66 11.07
CA VAL A 6 8.65 9.06 9.77
C VAL A 6 8.45 7.81 8.93
N CYS A 7 7.24 7.60 8.42
CA CYS A 7 6.95 6.47 7.55
C CYS A 7 6.19 6.88 6.29
N ILE A 8 6.44 6.12 5.21
CA ILE A 8 5.57 6.13 4.03
C ILE A 8 4.44 5.13 4.28
N ALA A 9 3.19 5.54 4.10
CA ALA A 9 2.05 4.64 4.25
C ALA A 9 1.49 4.26 2.89
N LEU A 10 1.56 2.96 2.54
CA LEU A 10 0.88 2.42 1.37
C LEU A 10 -0.62 2.30 1.70
N VAL A 11 -1.41 3.19 1.12
CA VAL A 11 -2.85 3.32 1.40
C VAL A 11 -3.70 2.90 0.21
N SER A 12 -4.76 2.16 0.51
CA SER A 12 -5.80 1.73 -0.43
C SER A 12 -7.17 2.18 0.08
N GLY A 13 -8.20 2.10 -0.77
CA GLY A 13 -9.56 2.45 -0.37
C GLY A 13 -10.23 1.42 0.55
N GLY A 14 -9.59 0.26 0.74
CA GLY A 14 -10.04 -0.79 1.63
C GLY A 14 -9.98 -0.42 3.12
N ILE A 15 -10.48 -1.32 3.95
CA ILE A 15 -10.67 -1.12 5.39
C ILE A 15 -9.33 -1.05 6.15
N ASP A 16 -8.37 -1.86 5.74
CA ASP A 16 -7.21 -2.18 6.57
C ASP A 16 -6.19 -1.01 6.61
N SER A 17 -5.89 -0.38 5.48
CA SER A 17 -4.91 0.72 5.41
C SER A 17 -5.26 1.93 6.29
N PRO A 18 -6.50 2.46 6.30
CA PRO A 18 -6.90 3.52 7.24
C PRO A 18 -6.72 3.11 8.71
N VAL A 19 -7.05 1.85 9.06
CA VAL A 19 -6.85 1.35 10.43
C VAL A 19 -5.36 1.31 10.79
N ALA A 20 -4.51 0.87 9.86
CA ALA A 20 -3.06 0.88 10.05
C ALA A 20 -2.51 2.29 10.25
N VAL A 21 -2.96 3.26 9.46
CA VAL A 21 -2.61 4.69 9.60
C VAL A 21 -3.04 5.22 10.97
N ALA A 22 -4.29 5.00 11.39
CA ALA A 22 -4.80 5.46 12.67
C ALA A 22 -4.00 4.89 13.86
N ARG A 23 -3.58 3.62 13.78
CA ARG A 23 -2.72 3.01 14.81
C ARG A 23 -1.35 3.71 14.88
N MET A 24 -0.73 4.02 13.75
CA MET A 24 0.59 4.67 13.73
C MET A 24 0.52 6.14 14.14
N LEU A 25 -0.57 6.86 13.83
CA LEU A 25 -0.80 8.20 14.37
C LEU A 25 -0.85 8.21 15.90
N ARG A 26 -1.52 7.21 16.51
CA ARG A 26 -1.56 7.03 17.98
C ARG A 26 -0.20 6.75 18.60
N GLU A 27 0.68 6.10 17.85
CA GLU A 27 2.07 5.84 18.24
C GLU A 27 3.02 7.02 17.95
N GLY A 28 2.49 8.15 17.46
CA GLY A 28 3.23 9.39 17.20
C GLY A 28 4.07 9.38 15.93
N TRP A 29 3.70 8.58 14.93
CA TRP A 29 4.38 8.57 13.63
C TRP A 29 3.93 9.72 12.74
N SER A 30 4.88 10.39 12.10
CA SER A 30 4.65 11.26 10.96
C SER A 30 4.47 10.42 9.70
N ILE A 31 3.35 10.60 9.01
CA ILE A 31 2.91 9.73 7.92
C ILE A 31 2.82 10.50 6.60
N HIS A 32 3.51 10.00 5.59
CA HIS A 32 3.35 10.41 4.20
C HIS A 32 2.60 9.34 3.41
N PRO A 33 1.32 9.56 3.04
CA PRO A 33 0.53 8.55 2.36
C PRO A 33 0.88 8.47 0.86
N VAL A 34 0.90 7.23 0.35
CA VAL A 34 1.11 6.90 -1.07
C VAL A 34 0.01 5.94 -1.52
N HIS A 35 -0.68 6.28 -2.60
CA HIS A 35 -1.68 5.44 -3.24
C HIS A 35 -1.18 4.97 -4.61
N CYS A 36 -1.15 3.65 -4.83
CA CYS A 36 -0.83 3.07 -6.14
C CYS A 36 -2.13 2.82 -6.91
N SER A 37 -2.42 3.66 -7.91
CA SER A 37 -3.65 3.61 -8.69
C SER A 37 -3.53 2.65 -9.87
N GLN A 38 -4.55 1.81 -10.07
CA GLN A 38 -4.64 0.90 -11.23
C GLN A 38 -5.49 1.50 -12.37
N GLU A 39 -5.76 2.81 -12.36
CA GLU A 39 -6.36 3.49 -13.52
C GLU A 39 -5.42 3.42 -14.75
N PRO A 40 -5.96 3.30 -15.97
CA PRO A 40 -7.39 3.26 -16.33
C PRO A 40 -8.01 1.85 -16.33
N ILE A 41 -7.30 0.82 -15.84
CA ILE A 41 -7.80 -0.56 -15.84
C ILE A 41 -8.94 -0.71 -14.83
N THR A 42 -8.82 -0.04 -13.70
CA THR A 42 -9.87 0.10 -12.69
C THR A 42 -10.46 1.51 -12.77
N GLY A 43 -11.63 1.72 -12.16
CA GLY A 43 -12.17 3.05 -11.97
C GLY A 43 -11.48 3.83 -10.83
N PRO A 44 -11.88 5.09 -10.61
CA PRO A 44 -11.26 5.99 -9.63
C PRO A 44 -11.71 5.71 -8.18
N GLU A 45 -12.60 4.73 -7.95
CA GLU A 45 -13.26 4.53 -6.67
C GLU A 45 -12.27 4.26 -5.54
N ALA A 46 -11.24 3.43 -5.78
CA ALA A 46 -10.23 3.12 -4.76
C ALA A 46 -9.44 4.35 -4.31
N GLU A 47 -9.12 5.25 -5.26
CA GLU A 47 -8.46 6.51 -4.94
C GLU A 47 -9.40 7.46 -4.19
N GLN A 48 -10.64 7.61 -4.65
CA GLN A 48 -11.64 8.47 -4.00
C GLN A 48 -11.89 8.05 -2.56
N LYS A 49 -12.02 6.75 -2.29
CA LYS A 49 -12.14 6.21 -0.93
C LYS A 49 -10.90 6.48 -0.09
N THR A 50 -9.71 6.32 -0.67
CA THR A 50 -8.44 6.64 0.00
C THR A 50 -8.40 8.12 0.42
N ILE A 51 -8.72 9.04 -0.49
CA ILE A 51 -8.79 10.48 -0.22
C ILE A 51 -9.82 10.76 0.87
N ALA A 52 -11.02 10.18 0.77
CA ALA A 52 -12.09 10.38 1.74
C ALA A 52 -11.68 9.94 3.15
N ALA A 53 -11.06 8.76 3.30
CA ALA A 53 -10.60 8.26 4.59
C ALA A 53 -9.51 9.15 5.22
N LEU A 54 -8.56 9.62 4.42
CA LEU A 54 -7.49 10.50 4.91
C LEU A 54 -8.00 11.90 5.27
N ARG A 55 -8.89 12.48 4.46
CA ARG A 55 -9.56 13.75 4.78
C ARG A 55 -10.39 13.66 6.03
N TYR A 56 -11.14 12.57 6.18
CA TYR A 56 -11.92 12.30 7.38
C TYR A 56 -11.05 12.37 8.64
N PHE A 57 -9.88 11.73 8.65
CA PHE A 57 -8.95 11.85 9.79
C PHE A 57 -8.51 13.29 10.08
N LEU A 58 -8.33 14.13 9.06
CA LEU A 58 -7.93 15.53 9.23
C LEU A 58 -9.07 16.42 9.73
N GLU A 59 -10.32 16.06 9.43
CA GLU A 59 -11.53 16.83 9.74
C GLU A 59 -12.14 16.48 11.10
N ILE A 60 -12.07 15.22 11.53
CA ILE A 60 -12.72 14.79 12.77
C ILE A 60 -12.17 15.50 14.01
N GLU A 61 -13.03 15.68 15.01
CA GLU A 61 -12.64 16.17 16.33
C GLU A 61 -12.14 15.03 17.23
N GLY A 62 -11.41 15.41 18.27
CA GLY A 62 -10.91 14.50 19.30
C GLY A 62 -9.50 13.95 19.00
N PRO A 63 -9.01 13.02 19.85
CA PRO A 63 -7.59 12.69 19.92
C PRO A 63 -6.99 12.18 18.60
N LEU A 64 -7.74 11.37 17.83
CA LEU A 64 -7.25 10.87 16.54
C LEU A 64 -7.14 12.00 15.51
N GLY A 65 -8.10 12.92 15.47
CA GLY A 65 -8.08 14.05 14.56
C GLY A 65 -6.97 15.04 14.89
N ASP A 66 -6.70 15.29 16.18
CA ASP A 66 -5.60 16.14 16.62
C ASP A 66 -4.24 15.55 16.20
N LEU A 67 -4.06 14.23 16.41
CA LEU A 67 -2.87 13.52 15.97
C LEU A 67 -2.72 13.53 14.45
N ALA A 68 -3.81 13.34 13.69
CA ALA A 68 -3.79 13.41 12.24
C ALA A 68 -3.40 14.81 11.76
N ARG A 69 -3.99 15.86 12.34
CA ARG A 69 -3.65 17.23 11.96
C ARG A 69 -2.18 17.59 12.22
N GLN A 70 -1.59 16.98 13.24
CA GLN A 70 -0.18 17.16 13.59
C GLN A 70 0.77 16.33 12.73
N ASN A 71 0.43 15.06 12.45
CA ASN A 71 1.39 14.07 11.97
C ASN A 71 1.04 13.45 10.61
N LEU A 72 -0.17 13.62 10.07
CA LEU A 72 -0.52 13.18 8.72
C LEU A 72 -0.19 14.30 7.72
N SER A 73 0.57 13.97 6.68
CA SER A 73 0.84 14.89 5.57
C SER A 73 -0.47 15.35 4.91
N ARG A 74 -0.50 16.61 4.45
CA ARG A 74 -1.62 17.16 3.66
C ARG A 74 -1.54 16.85 2.18
N GLU A 75 -0.53 16.07 1.81
CA GLU A 75 -0.28 15.63 0.45
C GLU A 75 -0.44 14.12 0.38
N LEU A 76 -1.27 13.65 -0.54
CA LEU A 76 -1.30 12.27 -0.98
C LEU A 76 -0.54 12.15 -2.30
N THR A 77 0.49 11.30 -2.32
CA THR A 77 1.15 10.94 -3.57
C THR A 77 0.38 9.81 -4.24
N VAL A 78 -0.15 10.07 -5.43
CA VAL A 78 -0.83 9.06 -6.26
C VAL A 78 0.08 8.65 -7.40
N ILE A 79 0.29 7.36 -7.57
CA ILE A 79 1.20 6.79 -8.59
C ILE A 79 0.40 5.81 -9.45
N PRO A 80 0.17 6.10 -10.74
CA PRO A 80 -0.42 5.14 -11.67
C PRO A 80 0.55 3.97 -11.91
N VAL A 81 0.08 2.74 -11.73
CA VAL A 81 0.88 1.51 -11.84
C VAL A 81 0.32 0.50 -12.85
N ALA A 82 -0.84 0.78 -13.43
CA ALA A 82 -1.55 -0.13 -14.32
C ALA A 82 -0.69 -0.63 -15.50
N GLN A 83 0.09 0.26 -16.10
CA GLN A 83 0.95 -0.07 -17.23
C GLN A 83 2.08 -1.04 -16.83
N GLN A 84 2.65 -0.89 -15.65
CA GLN A 84 3.70 -1.77 -15.15
C GLN A 84 3.12 -3.14 -14.77
N LEU A 85 1.93 -3.16 -14.16
CA LEU A 85 1.27 -4.40 -13.76
C LEU A 85 0.78 -5.22 -14.96
N SER A 86 0.39 -4.58 -16.07
CA SER A 86 -0.07 -5.29 -17.27
C SER A 86 1.01 -6.18 -17.88
N LEU A 87 2.30 -5.87 -17.65
CA LEU A 87 3.44 -6.67 -18.10
C LEU A 87 3.51 -8.04 -17.42
N PHE A 88 2.86 -8.19 -16.27
CA PHE A 88 2.78 -9.44 -15.50
C PHE A 88 1.47 -10.21 -15.74
N THR A 89 0.79 -9.98 -16.87
CA THR A 89 -0.43 -10.70 -17.26
C THR A 89 -0.18 -11.80 -18.30
N GLU A 90 1.07 -11.95 -18.72
CA GLU A 90 1.49 -13.00 -19.64
C GLU A 90 1.50 -14.39 -18.97
N LYS A 91 1.17 -15.43 -19.75
CA LYS A 91 1.01 -16.82 -19.23
C LYS A 91 2.20 -17.33 -18.42
N TRP A 92 3.40 -16.85 -18.70
CA TRP A 92 4.64 -17.31 -18.06
C TRP A 92 4.88 -16.72 -16.66
N CYS A 93 4.21 -15.62 -16.27
CA CYS A 93 4.34 -14.99 -14.95
C CYS A 93 3.00 -14.62 -14.31
N HIS A 94 1.86 -14.86 -14.96
CA HIS A 94 0.57 -14.39 -14.48
C HIS A 94 0.23 -14.87 -13.07
N THR A 95 0.67 -16.07 -12.69
CA THR A 95 0.51 -16.60 -11.32
C THR A 95 1.25 -15.77 -10.26
N GLU A 96 2.29 -15.04 -10.64
CA GLU A 96 3.14 -14.20 -9.78
C GLU A 96 2.60 -12.76 -9.63
N TYR A 97 1.56 -12.39 -10.37
CA TYR A 97 1.03 -11.03 -10.49
C TYR A 97 0.92 -10.26 -9.17
N PHE A 98 0.27 -10.84 -8.15
CA PHE A 98 0.07 -10.15 -6.87
C PHE A 98 1.37 -9.96 -6.09
N ILE A 99 2.38 -10.80 -6.31
CA ILE A 99 3.70 -10.65 -5.67
C ILE A 99 4.43 -9.49 -6.34
N HIS A 100 4.46 -9.44 -7.69
CA HIS A 100 5.04 -8.31 -8.43
C HIS A 100 4.34 -6.99 -8.12
N MET A 101 3.02 -7.00 -7.98
CA MET A 101 2.25 -5.83 -7.57
C MET A 101 2.74 -5.26 -6.24
N LYS A 102 2.86 -6.11 -5.21
CA LYS A 102 3.31 -5.65 -3.89
C LYS A 102 4.79 -5.28 -3.86
N ARG A 103 5.63 -5.98 -4.62
CA ARG A 103 7.04 -5.63 -4.83
C ARG A 103 7.16 -4.24 -5.43
N LEU A 104 6.41 -3.94 -6.51
CA LEU A 104 6.35 -2.61 -7.12
C LEU A 104 5.91 -1.54 -6.11
N TYR A 105 4.87 -1.82 -5.30
CA TYR A 105 4.39 -0.85 -4.31
C TYR A 105 5.45 -0.58 -3.23
N CYS A 106 6.20 -1.59 -2.80
CA CYS A 106 7.30 -1.42 -1.86
C CYS A 106 8.45 -0.60 -2.48
N GLY A 107 8.83 -0.87 -3.73
CA GLY A 107 9.85 -0.09 -4.44
C GLY A 107 9.46 1.38 -4.61
N LEU A 108 8.19 1.66 -4.94
CA LEU A 108 7.68 3.03 -5.01
C LEU A 108 7.65 3.71 -3.64
N GLY A 109 7.26 2.96 -2.59
CA GLY A 109 7.33 3.44 -1.21
C GLY A 109 8.75 3.79 -0.77
N ASP A 110 9.74 2.98 -1.16
CA ASP A 110 11.16 3.20 -0.89
C ASP A 110 11.69 4.48 -1.55
N LEU A 111 11.34 4.67 -2.83
CA LEU A 111 11.69 5.86 -3.60
C LEU A 111 11.12 7.13 -2.94
N VAL A 112 9.83 7.12 -2.57
CA VAL A 112 9.19 8.25 -1.86
C VAL A 112 9.82 8.44 -0.48
N GLY A 113 10.12 7.35 0.22
CA GLY A 113 10.73 7.38 1.55
C GLY A 113 12.09 8.04 1.56
N THR A 114 12.93 7.75 0.56
CA THR A 114 14.24 8.38 0.38
C THR A 114 14.11 9.90 0.23
N GLN A 115 13.12 10.38 -0.53
CA GLN A 115 12.88 11.82 -0.72
C GLN A 115 12.34 12.51 0.54
N LYS A 116 11.54 11.81 1.34
CA LYS A 116 10.91 12.35 2.56
C LYS A 116 11.74 12.10 3.83
N GLY A 117 12.89 11.43 3.73
CA GLY A 117 13.69 11.02 4.89
C GLY A 117 12.96 10.03 5.80
N ALA A 118 12.07 9.20 5.23
CA ALA A 118 11.35 8.18 5.99
C ALA A 118 12.29 7.06 6.42
N THR A 119 12.02 6.48 7.59
CA THR A 119 12.78 5.35 8.12
C THR A 119 12.03 4.02 7.99
N HIS A 120 10.74 4.08 7.67
CA HIS A 120 9.83 2.93 7.66
C HIS A 120 8.80 3.00 6.52
N LEU A 121 8.30 1.82 6.14
CA LEU A 121 7.19 1.64 5.19
C LEU A 121 6.03 0.96 5.92
N LEU A 122 4.89 1.63 5.98
CA LEU A 122 3.67 1.18 6.65
C LEU A 122 2.72 0.52 5.64
N THR A 123 2.24 -0.68 5.99
CA THR A 123 1.20 -1.38 5.23
C THR A 123 0.06 -1.84 6.15
N GLY A 124 -1.14 -1.96 5.57
CA GLY A 124 -2.29 -2.59 6.21
C GLY A 124 -2.31 -4.12 6.08
N GLU A 125 -1.19 -4.76 5.71
CA GLU A 125 -1.18 -6.20 5.48
C GLU A 125 -1.42 -7.01 6.76
N ASN A 126 -2.10 -8.13 6.60
CA ASN A 126 -2.40 -9.09 7.66
C ASN A 126 -2.15 -10.52 7.17
N LEU A 127 -1.88 -11.48 8.06
CA LEU A 127 -1.56 -12.85 7.68
C LEU A 127 -2.82 -13.61 7.26
N GLY A 128 -2.73 -14.33 6.14
CA GLY A 128 -3.74 -15.33 5.76
C GLY A 128 -5.10 -14.80 5.31
N GLN A 129 -5.24 -13.48 5.11
CA GLN A 129 -6.49 -12.90 4.60
C GLN A 129 -6.64 -13.03 3.08
N VAL A 130 -5.53 -12.94 2.32
CA VAL A 130 -5.49 -13.22 0.88
C VAL A 130 -4.32 -14.14 0.55
N SER A 131 -4.42 -14.88 -0.56
CA SER A 131 -3.42 -15.87 -1.02
C SER A 131 -2.01 -15.28 -1.18
N SER A 132 -1.89 -13.98 -1.44
CA SER A 132 -0.62 -13.28 -1.56
C SER A 132 0.02 -12.87 -0.23
N GLN A 133 -0.66 -13.11 0.91
CA GLN A 133 -0.20 -12.76 2.27
C GLN A 133 0.22 -14.01 3.06
N THR A 134 0.98 -14.89 2.42
CA THR A 134 1.72 -15.96 3.10
C THR A 134 3.07 -15.42 3.60
N LEU A 135 3.62 -16.05 4.64
CA LEU A 135 4.95 -15.69 5.16
C LEU A 135 6.04 -15.75 4.07
N GLY A 136 5.97 -16.76 3.19
CA GLY A 136 6.93 -16.91 2.08
C GLY A 136 6.86 -15.76 1.08
N ASN A 137 5.66 -15.26 0.78
CA ASN A 137 5.49 -14.11 -0.11
C ASN A 137 5.92 -12.80 0.55
N LEU A 138 5.64 -12.61 1.85
CA LEU A 138 6.00 -11.37 2.57
C LEU A 138 7.50 -11.12 2.57
N GLY A 139 8.32 -12.17 2.75
CA GLY A 139 9.78 -12.04 2.69
C GLY A 139 10.25 -11.56 1.30
N ALA A 140 9.71 -12.13 0.23
CA ALA A 140 10.05 -11.73 -1.13
C ALA A 140 9.64 -10.28 -1.47
N ILE A 141 8.54 -9.80 -0.88
CA ILE A 141 8.05 -8.44 -1.07
C ILE A 141 8.94 -7.43 -0.31
N GLU A 142 9.29 -7.75 0.93
CA GLU A 142 10.05 -6.86 1.83
C GLU A 142 11.46 -6.55 1.32
N MET A 143 12.07 -7.44 0.53
CA MET A 143 13.38 -7.18 -0.09
C MET A 143 13.39 -6.00 -1.07
N MET A 144 12.22 -5.51 -1.51
CA MET A 144 12.12 -4.41 -2.47
C MET A 144 12.14 -3.03 -1.83
N THR A 145 12.36 -2.96 -0.51
CA THR A 145 12.57 -1.71 0.20
C THR A 145 13.72 -1.84 1.20
N SER A 146 14.48 -0.77 1.34
CA SER A 146 15.46 -0.57 2.41
C SER A 146 14.82 -0.03 3.69
N LEU A 147 13.56 0.44 3.62
CA LEU A 147 12.79 0.91 4.75
C LEU A 147 12.35 -0.27 5.64
N ARG A 148 12.29 -0.03 6.95
CA ARG A 148 11.79 -1.03 7.89
C ARG A 148 10.27 -1.16 7.78
N MET A 149 9.76 -2.37 7.58
CA MET A 149 8.33 -2.60 7.43
C MET A 149 7.55 -2.45 8.75
N LEU A 150 6.49 -1.66 8.74
CA LEU A 150 5.50 -1.56 9.81
C LEU A 150 4.21 -2.25 9.37
N ARG A 151 3.83 -3.31 10.08
CA ARG A 151 2.62 -4.10 9.83
C ARG A 151 1.75 -4.17 11.09
N PRO A 152 1.12 -3.07 11.51
CA PRO A 152 0.42 -2.99 12.80
C PRO A 152 -0.85 -3.87 12.88
N LEU A 153 -1.27 -4.46 11.76
CA LEU A 153 -2.43 -5.36 11.66
C LEU A 153 -2.05 -6.82 11.52
N LEU A 154 -0.75 -7.14 11.50
CA LEU A 154 -0.26 -8.51 11.31
C LEU A 154 -0.75 -9.43 12.45
N GLY A 155 -1.56 -10.42 12.12
CA GLY A 155 -2.11 -11.40 13.06
C GLY A 155 -3.35 -10.92 13.82
N ILE A 156 -3.93 -9.77 13.46
CA ILE A 156 -5.21 -9.30 14.03
C ILE A 156 -6.36 -9.92 13.25
N ASP A 157 -7.39 -10.44 13.93
CA ASP A 157 -8.55 -11.00 13.23
C ASP A 157 -9.27 -9.94 12.35
N LYS A 158 -9.78 -10.35 11.18
CA LYS A 158 -10.47 -9.43 10.26
C LYS A 158 -11.69 -8.76 10.90
N THR A 159 -12.44 -9.48 11.74
CA THR A 159 -13.59 -8.92 12.46
C THR A 159 -13.15 -7.83 13.44
N VAL A 160 -11.98 -7.99 14.07
CA VAL A 160 -11.40 -6.98 14.96
C VAL A 160 -10.98 -5.75 14.17
N ILE A 161 -10.36 -5.92 13.00
CA ILE A 161 -10.02 -4.80 12.10
C ILE A 161 -11.29 -4.05 11.66
N MET A 162 -12.36 -4.77 11.32
CA MET A 162 -13.65 -4.16 10.97
C MET A 162 -14.26 -3.37 12.13
N HIS A 163 -14.26 -3.92 13.35
CA HIS A 163 -14.72 -3.19 14.53
C HIS A 163 -13.88 -1.93 14.81
N MET A 164 -12.55 -2.01 14.61
CA MET A 164 -11.68 -0.83 14.70
C MET A 164 -12.09 0.23 13.68
N ALA A 165 -12.29 -0.15 12.42
CA ALA A 165 -12.72 0.77 11.35
C ALA A 165 -14.08 1.41 11.66
N GLN A 166 -15.03 0.65 12.19
CA GLN A 166 -16.34 1.17 12.63
C GLN A 166 -16.18 2.16 13.78
N SER A 167 -15.38 1.81 14.79
CA SER A 167 -15.15 2.68 15.96
C SER A 167 -14.48 4.01 15.60
N MET A 168 -13.70 4.04 14.53
CA MET A 168 -13.04 5.24 14.03
C MET A 168 -13.75 5.89 12.85
N GLY A 169 -14.95 5.42 12.46
CA GLY A 169 -15.76 6.03 11.41
C GLY A 169 -15.28 5.86 9.96
N THR A 170 -14.24 5.07 9.70
CA THR A 170 -13.72 4.85 8.33
C THR A 170 -14.41 3.69 7.61
N TYR A 171 -15.13 2.83 8.34
CA TYR A 171 -15.75 1.63 7.77
C TYR A 171 -16.65 1.93 6.56
N GLU A 172 -17.58 2.87 6.71
CA GLU A 172 -18.54 3.24 5.65
C GLU A 172 -17.86 3.86 4.43
N LEU A 173 -16.74 4.58 4.63
CA LEU A 173 -15.94 5.18 3.55
C LEU A 173 -15.23 4.13 2.69
N SER A 174 -14.92 2.97 3.29
CA SER A 174 -14.25 1.86 2.63
C SER A 174 -15.21 0.84 2.01
N LEU A 175 -16.53 1.01 2.18
CA LEU A 175 -17.52 0.13 1.58
C LEU A 175 -17.62 0.29 0.05
N GLY A 176 -18.22 -0.70 -0.59
CA GLY A 176 -18.40 -0.75 -2.04
C GLY A 176 -17.29 -1.53 -2.76
N PRO A 177 -17.49 -1.85 -4.04
CA PRO A 177 -16.55 -2.67 -4.80
C PRO A 177 -15.17 -2.00 -4.88
N GLU A 178 -14.13 -2.80 -4.74
CA GLU A 178 -12.77 -2.45 -5.13
C GLU A 178 -12.31 -3.52 -6.11
N VAL A 179 -12.11 -3.15 -7.36
CA VAL A 179 -11.55 -4.07 -8.33
C VAL A 179 -10.04 -3.94 -8.22
N CYS A 180 -9.42 -4.76 -7.36
CA CYS A 180 -7.96 -4.79 -7.19
C CYS A 180 -7.31 -6.01 -7.86
N ASP A 181 -8.14 -6.91 -8.39
CA ASP A 181 -7.79 -8.17 -9.04
C ASP A 181 -8.20 -8.21 -10.51
N ALA A 182 -8.51 -7.06 -11.15
CA ALA A 182 -8.92 -6.97 -12.55
C ALA A 182 -7.99 -7.73 -13.50
N LEU A 183 -6.69 -7.71 -13.20
CA LEU A 183 -5.64 -8.39 -13.96
C LEU A 183 -5.07 -9.61 -13.23
N GLY A 184 -5.61 -9.97 -12.07
CA GLY A 184 -5.10 -11.06 -11.24
C GLY A 184 -5.35 -12.44 -11.87
N PRO A 185 -4.49 -13.44 -11.55
CA PRO A 185 -4.70 -14.81 -11.98
C PRO A 185 -5.80 -15.48 -11.15
N SER A 186 -6.46 -16.49 -11.73
CA SER A 186 -7.39 -17.36 -10.98
C SER A 186 -6.70 -18.22 -9.92
N LEU A 187 -5.42 -18.56 -10.14
CA LEU A 187 -4.61 -19.39 -9.25
C LEU A 187 -3.26 -18.69 -8.98
N PRO A 188 -3.20 -17.78 -8.00
CA PRO A 188 -1.96 -17.08 -7.66
C PRO A 188 -0.97 -17.96 -6.91
N THR A 189 0.33 -17.66 -7.08
CA THR A 189 1.44 -18.27 -6.37
C THR A 189 1.36 -17.98 -4.86
N THR A 190 1.36 -19.02 -4.05
CA THR A 190 1.30 -18.93 -2.58
C THR A 190 2.68 -19.00 -1.90
N VAL A 191 3.71 -19.43 -2.63
CA VAL A 191 5.10 -19.47 -2.16
C VAL A 191 5.99 -18.87 -3.24
N ALA A 192 6.53 -17.70 -2.97
CA ALA A 192 7.43 -16.99 -3.87
C ALA A 192 8.69 -17.80 -4.16
N ASN A 193 9.08 -17.85 -5.43
CA ASN A 193 10.40 -18.26 -5.87
C ASN A 193 11.15 -17.01 -6.35
N LEU A 194 12.13 -16.57 -5.57
CA LEU A 194 12.87 -15.32 -5.82
C LEU A 194 13.55 -15.31 -7.20
N GLU A 195 14.18 -16.42 -7.58
CA GLU A 195 14.87 -16.53 -8.87
C GLU A 195 13.89 -16.35 -10.03
N TRP A 196 12.65 -16.85 -9.90
CA TRP A 196 11.65 -16.71 -10.94
C TRP A 196 11.10 -15.28 -11.00
N LEU A 197 10.82 -14.67 -9.85
CA LEU A 197 10.38 -13.28 -9.79
C LEU A 197 11.41 -12.33 -10.41
N GLU A 198 12.70 -12.52 -10.09
CA GLU A 198 13.78 -11.70 -10.64
C GLU A 198 13.90 -11.88 -12.16
N LYS A 199 13.84 -13.12 -12.66
CA LYS A 199 13.82 -13.38 -14.12
C LYS A 199 12.60 -12.77 -14.80
N SER A 200 11.44 -12.83 -14.14
CA SER A 200 10.20 -12.22 -14.64
C SER A 200 10.33 -10.71 -14.75
N GLU A 201 10.93 -10.07 -13.74
CA GLU A 201 11.19 -8.63 -13.70
C GLU A 201 12.26 -8.20 -14.73
N GLU A 202 13.35 -8.94 -14.87
CA GLU A 202 14.38 -8.70 -15.89
C GLU A 202 13.80 -8.76 -17.30
N ARG A 203 12.94 -9.74 -17.57
CA ARG A 203 12.31 -9.93 -18.89
C ARG A 203 11.47 -8.74 -19.33
N VAL A 204 10.89 -7.99 -18.40
CA VAL A 204 10.06 -6.81 -18.68
C VAL A 204 10.84 -5.50 -18.58
N GLY A 205 12.18 -5.56 -18.55
CA GLY A 205 13.06 -4.39 -18.55
C GLY A 205 13.70 -4.06 -17.20
N GLY A 206 13.53 -4.93 -16.19
CA GLY A 206 14.15 -4.81 -14.86
C GLY A 206 13.28 -4.04 -13.86
N PHE A 207 13.38 -4.44 -12.59
CA PHE A 207 12.54 -3.89 -11.51
C PHE A 207 12.72 -2.37 -11.32
N GLN A 208 13.97 -1.89 -11.34
CA GLN A 208 14.26 -0.46 -11.17
C GLN A 208 13.59 0.39 -12.25
N ASN A 209 13.62 -0.08 -13.50
CA ASN A 209 12.96 0.60 -14.61
C ASN A 209 11.43 0.65 -14.41
N LEU A 210 10.81 -0.42 -13.90
CA LEU A 210 9.37 -0.42 -13.59
C LEU A 210 9.01 0.68 -12.55
N VAL A 211 9.81 0.79 -11.48
CA VAL A 211 9.62 1.79 -10.43
C VAL A 211 9.78 3.21 -11.00
N GLU A 212 10.84 3.46 -11.77
CA GLU A 212 11.11 4.77 -12.35
C GLU A 212 10.05 5.20 -13.36
N GLU A 213 9.61 4.30 -14.25
CA GLU A 213 8.57 4.59 -15.24
C GLU A 213 7.20 4.84 -14.58
N ALA A 214 6.84 4.09 -13.53
CA ALA A 214 5.63 4.38 -12.75
C ALA A 214 5.73 5.74 -12.06
N TRP A 215 6.89 6.01 -11.44
CA TRP A 215 7.13 7.27 -10.73
C TRP A 215 7.01 8.50 -11.63
N LYS A 216 7.41 8.45 -12.91
CA LYS A 216 7.29 9.60 -13.83
C LYS A 216 5.88 10.18 -13.95
N ASN A 217 4.86 9.36 -13.73
CA ASN A 217 3.46 9.74 -13.86
C ASN A 217 2.77 10.05 -12.52
N HIS A 218 3.54 10.14 -11.43
CA HIS A 218 2.97 10.47 -10.12
C HIS A 218 2.34 11.88 -10.11
N ARG A 219 1.35 12.04 -9.25
CA ARG A 219 0.74 13.34 -8.96
C ARG A 219 0.50 13.50 -7.48
N ILE A 220 0.44 14.76 -7.04
CA ILE A 220 0.12 15.12 -5.66
C ILE A 220 -1.33 15.56 -5.58
N VAL A 221 -2.07 14.99 -4.64
CA VAL A 221 -3.44 15.40 -4.27
C VAL A 221 -3.39 16.08 -2.91
N GLN A 222 -3.99 17.26 -2.83
CA GLN A 222 -4.14 17.98 -1.55
C GLN A 222 -5.32 17.40 -0.77
N LEU A 223 -5.04 16.98 0.46
CA LEU A 223 -5.99 16.41 1.40
C LEU A 223 -6.71 17.51 2.16
#